data_AF-A0A2X4TQZ7-F1
#
_entry.id   AF-A0A2X4TQZ7-F1
#
_cell.length_a   1.000
_cell.length_b   1.000
_cell.length_c   1.000
_cell.angle_alpha   90.00
_cell.angle_beta   90.00
_cell.angle_gamma   90.00
#
_symmetry.space_group_name_H-M   'P 1'
#
loop_
_entity.id
_entity.type
_entity.pdbx_description
1 polymer ?
#
loop_
_entity_poly.entity_id
_entity_poly.type
_entity_poly.pdbx_seq_one_letter_code
_entity_poly.pdbx_strand_id
1 'polypeptide(L)'
;MTARQEQLVLVGTPADSAAAYHWAEVQNWAEEHGWAISSELPATGAVWGAVATEEVLDGICSPAEAELIYRVRAAGIPLFGVHQAPALLASLTSPVPSYAA
;
A
#
# COMPACT_ATOMS: atom_id res chain seq x y z
N MET A 1 -19.64 15.38 -8.57
CA MET A 1 -18.36 14.79 -9.01
C MET A 1 -17.64 14.32 -7.76
N THR A 2 -17.78 13.05 -7.39
CA THR A 2 -16.98 12.48 -6.30
C THR A 2 -15.53 12.42 -6.78
N ALA A 3 -14.64 13.12 -6.09
CA ALA A 3 -13.21 13.04 -6.35
C ALA A 3 -12.80 11.56 -6.29
N ARG A 4 -12.01 11.11 -7.26
CA ARG A 4 -11.50 9.74 -7.32
C ARG A 4 -10.47 9.61 -6.20
N GLN A 5 -10.91 9.22 -5.01
CA GLN A 5 -10.01 9.06 -3.86
C GLN A 5 -9.12 7.86 -4.13
N GLU A 6 -7.81 8.08 -4.16
CA GLU A 6 -6.81 7.04 -4.32
C GLU A 6 -6.75 6.23 -3.02
N GLN A 7 -6.70 4.90 -3.15
CA GLN A 7 -6.74 3.99 -2.01
C GLN A 7 -5.54 3.06 -1.97
N LEU A 8 -5.08 2.78 -0.75
CA LEU A 8 -4.06 1.78 -0.44
C LEU A 8 -4.68 0.65 0.39
N VAL A 9 -4.40 -0.58 -0.02
CA VAL A 9 -4.80 -1.76 0.74
C VAL A 9 -3.63 -2.24 1.57
N LEU A 10 -3.79 -2.35 2.88
CA LEU A 10 -2.76 -2.89 3.77
C LEU A 10 -3.10 -4.35 4.12
N VAL A 11 -2.15 -5.25 3.94
CA VAL A 11 -2.33 -6.69 4.19
C VAL A 11 -1.25 -7.18 5.16
N GLY A 12 -1.67 -7.82 6.25
CA GLY A 12 -0.75 -8.27 7.28
C GLY A 12 -0.73 -7.38 8.51
N THR A 13 0.06 -7.82 9.48
CA THR A 13 0.44 -7.06 10.67
C THR A 13 1.96 -7.07 10.75
N PRO A 14 2.63 -5.92 10.95
CA PRO A 14 4.09 -5.90 11.06
C PRO A 14 4.53 -6.63 12.34
N ALA A 15 5.34 -7.69 12.20
CA ALA A 15 5.91 -8.39 13.36
C ALA A 15 7.16 -7.72 13.95
N ASP A 16 7.97 -7.05 13.12
CA ASP A 16 9.24 -6.44 13.53
C ASP A 16 9.20 -4.90 13.56
N SER A 17 10.08 -4.29 14.35
CA SER A 17 10.13 -2.83 14.54
C SER A 17 10.40 -2.06 13.24
N ALA A 18 11.20 -2.63 12.32
CA ALA A 18 11.46 -2.01 11.01
C ALA A 18 10.19 -2.02 10.13
N ALA A 19 9.48 -3.15 10.07
CA ALA A 19 8.22 -3.25 9.36
C ALA A 19 7.16 -2.31 9.96
N ALA A 20 7.10 -2.22 11.30
CA ALA A 20 6.17 -1.32 11.98
C ALA A 20 6.47 0.16 11.70
N TYR A 21 7.75 0.54 11.62
CA TYR A 21 8.16 1.90 11.24
C TYR A 21 7.71 2.24 9.82
N HIS A 22 8.05 1.41 8.84
CA HIS A 22 7.65 1.65 7.44
C HIS A 22 6.13 1.59 7.24
N TRP A 23 5.44 0.73 7.99
CA TRP A 23 3.98 0.67 8.00
C TRP A 23 3.37 1.97 8.53
N ALA A 24 3.95 2.57 9.57
CA ALA A 24 3.55 3.89 10.04
C ALA A 24 3.87 5.00 9.03
N GLU A 25 5.02 4.95 8.35
CA GLU A 25 5.35 5.89 7.28
C GLU A 25 4.34 5.86 6.13
N VAL A 26 3.95 4.67 5.67
CA VAL A 26 2.92 4.50 4.63
C VAL A 26 1.59 5.10 5.07
N GLN A 27 1.19 4.87 6.33
CA GLN A 27 -0.06 5.42 6.85
C GLN A 27 -0.04 6.94 6.94
N ASN A 28 1.04 7.51 7.49
CA ASN A 28 1.21 8.95 7.60
C ASN A 28 1.21 9.60 6.21
N TRP A 29 1.98 9.05 5.26
CA TRP A 29 2.03 9.59 3.90
C TRP A 29 0.64 9.59 3.25
N ALA A 30 -0.13 8.49 3.40
CA ALA A 30 -1.45 8.39 2.83
C ALA A 30 -2.42 9.41 3.46
N GLU A 31 -2.36 9.60 4.78
CA GLU A 31 -3.14 10.63 5.47
C GLU A 31 -2.78 12.04 4.97
N GLU A 32 -1.48 12.36 4.86
CA GLU A 32 -0.98 13.65 4.38
C GLU A 32 -1.44 13.96 2.94
N HIS A 33 -1.61 12.93 2.10
CA HIS A 33 -2.02 13.07 0.71
C HIS A 33 -3.53 12.84 0.49
N GLY A 34 -4.30 12.59 1.54
CA GLY A 34 -5.75 12.36 1.49
C GLY A 34 -6.17 11.02 0.90
N TRP A 35 -5.26 10.05 0.86
CA TRP A 35 -5.51 8.69 0.39
C TRP A 35 -6.21 7.87 1.48
N ALA A 36 -7.17 7.04 1.08
CA ALA A 36 -7.85 6.16 2.02
C ALA A 36 -7.07 4.86 2.18
N ILE A 37 -6.92 4.43 3.43
CA ILE A 37 -6.27 3.16 3.77
C ILE A 37 -7.36 2.15 4.12
N SER A 38 -7.23 0.93 3.65
CA SER A 38 -8.18 -0.14 3.97
C SER A 38 -7.44 -1.45 4.20
N SER A 39 -7.89 -2.25 5.17
CA SER A 39 -7.41 -3.62 5.38
C SER A 39 -8.14 -4.65 4.51
N GLU A 40 -9.00 -4.19 3.60
CA GLU A 40 -9.83 -4.99 2.72
C GLU A 40 -9.84 -4.37 1.33
N LEU A 41 -10.07 -5.19 0.30
CA LEU A 41 -10.21 -4.71 -1.06
C LEU A 41 -11.61 -4.09 -1.23
N PRO A 42 -11.72 -2.77 -1.46
CA PRO A 42 -13.02 -2.11 -1.60
C PRO A 42 -13.76 -2.61 -2.83
N ALA A 43 -15.10 -2.68 -2.73
CA ALA A 43 -15.96 -3.11 -3.83
C ALA A 43 -16.02 -2.07 -4.98
N THR A 44 -15.76 -0.80 -4.65
CA THR A 44 -15.74 0.34 -5.58
C THR A 44 -14.62 1.29 -5.18
N GLY A 45 -13.97 1.92 -6.16
CA GLY A 45 -12.83 2.82 -5.93
C GLY A 45 -11.62 2.44 -6.77
N ALA A 46 -10.69 3.38 -6.96
CA ALA A 46 -9.43 3.12 -7.63
C ALA A 46 -8.36 2.81 -6.57
N VAL A 47 -8.01 1.54 -6.44
CA VAL A 47 -6.90 1.11 -5.59
C VAL A 47 -5.61 1.30 -6.38
N TRP A 48 -4.70 2.08 -5.83
CA TRP A 48 -3.39 2.30 -6.44
C TRP A 48 -2.50 1.05 -6.29
N GLY A 49 -2.52 0.45 -5.10
CA GLY A 49 -1.73 -0.72 -4.78
C GLY A 49 -2.09 -1.33 -3.44
N ALA A 50 -1.61 -2.55 -3.23
CA ALA A 50 -1.63 -3.22 -1.94
C ALA A 50 -0.21 -3.25 -1.35
N VAL A 51 -0.08 -3.02 -0.06
CA VAL A 51 1.17 -3.15 0.70
C VAL A 51 1.02 -4.33 1.64
N ALA A 52 1.90 -5.30 1.51
CA ALA A 52 1.95 -6.48 2.37
C ALA A 52 3.22 -6.51 3.22
N THR A 53 3.13 -7.09 4.41
CA THR A 53 4.31 -7.43 5.20
C THR A 53 5.10 -8.56 4.56
N GLU A 54 6.40 -8.67 4.88
CA GLU A 54 7.26 -9.72 4.31
C GLU A 54 6.77 -11.11 4.68
N GLU A 55 6.31 -11.32 5.91
CA GLU A 55 5.70 -12.58 6.35
C GLU A 55 4.56 -13.02 5.42
N VAL A 56 3.67 -12.08 5.10
CA VAL A 56 2.54 -12.33 4.21
C VAL A 56 2.99 -12.62 2.78
N LEU A 57 4.07 -11.98 2.32
CA LEU A 57 4.69 -12.28 1.01
C LEU A 57 5.40 -13.64 0.98
N ASP A 58 5.98 -14.07 2.10
CA ASP A 58 6.58 -15.40 2.31
C ASP A 58 5.53 -16.51 2.55
N GLY A 59 4.24 -16.14 2.59
CA GLY A 59 3.13 -17.08 2.76
C GLY A 59 2.80 -17.40 4.22
N ILE A 60 3.44 -16.73 5.18
CA ILE A 60 3.07 -16.74 6.60
C ILE A 60 1.90 -15.77 6.76
N CYS A 61 0.71 -16.26 6.41
CA CYS A 61 -0.51 -15.46 6.42
C CYS A 61 -1.73 -16.28 6.83
N SER A 62 -2.71 -15.60 7.38
CA SER A 62 -4.03 -16.11 7.68
C SER A 62 -4.80 -16.38 6.38
N PRO A 63 -5.79 -17.28 6.37
CA PRO A 63 -6.60 -17.55 5.19
C PRO A 63 -7.28 -16.30 4.62
N ALA A 64 -7.68 -15.35 5.48
CA ALA A 64 -8.26 -14.07 5.06
C ALA A 64 -7.25 -13.18 4.31
N GLU A 65 -6.00 -13.14 4.76
CA GLU A 65 -4.93 -12.38 4.12
C GLU A 65 -4.53 -13.00 2.77
N ALA A 66 -4.45 -14.33 2.72
CA ALA A 66 -4.24 -15.07 1.48
C ALA A 66 -5.35 -14.81 0.45
N GLU A 67 -6.62 -14.83 0.88
CA GLU A 67 -7.76 -14.49 0.03
C GLU A 67 -7.67 -13.04 -0.47
N LEU A 68 -7.30 -12.10 0.41
CA LEU A 68 -7.15 -10.70 0.03
C LEU A 68 -6.05 -10.51 -1.02
N ILE A 69 -4.88 -11.13 -0.86
CA ILE A 69 -3.81 -11.12 -1.86
C ILE A 69 -4.30 -11.72 -3.18
N TYR A 70 -5.00 -12.84 -3.12
CA TYR A 70 -5.56 -13.48 -4.31
C TYR A 70 -6.49 -12.52 -5.05
N ARG A 71 -7.40 -11.84 -4.34
CA ARG A 71 -8.33 -10.85 -4.90
C ARG A 71 -7.60 -9.64 -5.49
N VAL A 72 -6.60 -9.11 -4.80
CA VAL A 72 -5.73 -8.01 -5.26
C VAL A 72 -5.05 -8.40 -6.59
N ARG A 73 -4.43 -9.58 -6.63
CA ARG A 73 -3.77 -10.08 -7.84
C ARG A 73 -4.76 -10.34 -8.98
N ALA A 74 -5.91 -10.93 -8.68
CA ALA A 74 -6.97 -11.18 -9.66
C ALA A 74 -7.54 -9.87 -10.26
N ALA A 75 -7.55 -8.79 -9.48
CA ALA A 75 -7.93 -7.46 -9.92
C ALA A 75 -6.83 -6.71 -10.70
N GLY A 76 -5.62 -7.30 -10.85
CA GLY A 76 -4.48 -6.68 -11.51
C GLY A 76 -3.86 -5.53 -10.71
N ILE A 77 -4.14 -5.44 -9.42
CA ILE A 77 -3.60 -4.41 -8.53
C ILE A 77 -2.17 -4.80 -8.15
N PRO A 78 -1.20 -3.88 -8.25
CA PRO A 78 0.18 -4.19 -7.87
C PRO A 78 0.30 -4.40 -6.36
N LEU A 79 1.10 -5.39 -5.98
CA LEU A 79 1.39 -5.75 -4.60
C LEU A 79 2.85 -5.39 -4.29
N PHE A 80 3.06 -4.62 -3.23
CA PHE A 80 4.36 -4.13 -2.79
C PHE A 80 4.68 -4.62 -1.38
N GLY A 81 5.97 -4.80 -1.08
CA GLY A 81 6.42 -5.07 0.29
C GLY A 81 6.45 -3.80 1.13
N VAL A 82 6.17 -3.93 2.44
CA VAL A 82 6.18 -2.83 3.40
C VAL A 82 7.49 -2.04 3.42
N HIS A 83 8.64 -2.69 3.18
CA HIS A 83 9.94 -2.02 3.10
C HIS A 83 10.15 -1.19 1.82
N GLN A 84 9.47 -1.53 0.73
CA GLN A 84 9.60 -0.85 -0.56
C GLN A 84 8.55 0.26 -0.73
N ALA A 85 7.39 0.12 -0.07
CA ALA A 85 6.27 1.03 -0.21
C ALA A 85 6.62 2.50 0.09
N PRO A 86 7.35 2.86 1.16
CA PRO A 86 7.70 4.26 1.44
C PRO A 86 8.47 4.94 0.31
N ALA A 87 9.45 4.24 -0.28
CA ALA A 87 10.24 4.79 -1.39
C ALA A 87 9.40 4.99 -2.67
N LEU A 88 8.47 4.08 -2.93
CA LEU A 88 7.53 4.21 -4.06
C LEU A 88 6.58 5.38 -3.86
N LEU A 89 6.00 5.52 -2.66
CA LEU A 89 5.10 6.63 -2.33
C LEU A 89 5.83 7.99 -2.39
N ALA A 90 7.04 8.07 -1.86
CA ALA A 90 7.88 9.28 -1.98
C ALA A 90 8.14 9.68 -3.44
N SER A 91 8.26 8.70 -4.35
CA SER A 91 8.44 8.95 -5.77
C SER A 91 7.19 9.50 -6.46
N LEU A 92 5.99 9.31 -5.89
CA LEU A 92 4.74 9.89 -6.41
C LEU A 92 4.63 11.39 -6.08
N THR A 93 5.16 11.80 -4.92
CA THR A 93 5.11 13.20 -4.45
C THR A 93 6.28 14.03 -4.95
N SER A 94 7.35 13.41 -5.44
CA SER A 94 8.53 14.15 -5.86
C SER A 94 8.18 15.11 -7.00
N PRO A 95 8.33 16.45 -6.84
CA PRO A 95 8.44 17.30 -8.01
C PRO A 95 9.70 16.84 -8.71
N VAL A 96 9.55 16.30 -9.94
CA VAL A 96 10.68 16.05 -10.84
C VAL A 96 11.70 17.17 -10.63
N PRO A 97 12.96 16.89 -10.23
CA PRO A 97 13.94 17.94 -10.12
C PRO A 97 14.06 18.53 -11.51
N SER A 98 13.52 19.74 -11.66
CA SER A 98 13.65 20.52 -12.87
C SER A 98 15.14 20.84 -12.97
N TYR A 99 15.88 19.98 -13.65
CA TYR A 99 17.23 20.27 -14.08
C TYR A 99 17.10 21.38 -15.13
N ALA A 100 17.02 22.60 -14.64
CA ALA A 100 17.13 23.79 -15.44
C ALA A 100 18.58 23.86 -15.95
N ALA A 101 18.70 23.63 -17.26
CA ALA A 101 19.69 24.14 -18.23
C ALA A 101 21.16 24.24 -17.80
#